data_AF-A0A0D8I5P1-F1
#
_entry.id   AF-A0A0D8I5P1-F1
#
_cell.length_a   1.000
_cell.length_b   1.000
_cell.length_c   1.000
_cell.angle_alpha   90.00
_cell.angle_beta   90.00
_cell.angle_gamma   90.00
#
_symmetry.space_group_name_H-M   'P 1'
#
loop_
_entity.id
_entity.type
_entity.pdbx_description
1 polymer ?
#
loop_
_entity_poly.entity_id
_entity_poly.type
_entity_poly.pdbx_seq_one_letter_code
_entity_poly.pdbx_strand_id
1 'polypeptide(L)'
;MSYVVAGDKIVNSEDILKEIIKEFEFKEVKDLSKGSKREDTLIYKIIQEEEGLKEQLNLEEMAEDLSPEEIVEELMALADENIVFIEDVIPEGFICYGYSYHYDEGLKEVESIFVAIDENVGEKKLKEVVNRILNSVG
;
A
#
# COMPACT_ATOMS: atom_id res chain seq x y z
N MET A 1 -11.99 -12.81 -4.17
CA MET A 1 -12.82 -12.69 -2.96
C MET A 1 -12.17 -13.49 -1.85
N SER A 2 -11.77 -12.79 -0.79
CA SER A 2 -11.32 -13.36 0.48
C SER A 2 -12.13 -12.71 1.60
N TYR A 3 -12.44 -13.48 2.63
CA TYR A 3 -13.04 -12.94 3.85
C TYR A 3 -11.96 -12.88 4.92
N VAL A 4 -11.87 -11.75 5.60
CA VAL A 4 -10.92 -11.49 6.68
C VAL A 4 -11.68 -11.28 7.97
N VAL A 5 -11.29 -11.99 9.01
CA VAL A 5 -11.88 -11.85 10.35
C VAL A 5 -11.09 -10.82 11.15
N ALA A 6 -11.79 -9.87 11.77
CA ALA A 6 -11.24 -8.96 12.76
C ALA A 6 -12.18 -8.85 13.96
N GLY A 7 -11.76 -9.40 15.10
CA GLY A 7 -12.61 -9.64 16.26
C GLY A 7 -13.85 -10.46 15.86
N ASP A 8 -15.03 -9.89 16.07
CA ASP A 8 -16.32 -10.50 15.71
C ASP A 8 -16.82 -10.09 14.31
N LYS A 9 -16.05 -9.28 13.56
CA LYS A 9 -16.44 -8.79 12.22
C LYS A 9 -15.83 -9.67 11.12
N ILE A 10 -16.62 -9.89 10.07
CA ILE A 10 -16.17 -10.52 8.83
C ILE A 10 -16.15 -9.44 7.74
N VAL A 11 -14.98 -9.17 7.20
CA VAL A 11 -14.74 -8.16 6.17
C VAL A 11 -14.47 -8.84 4.83
N ASN A 12 -15.07 -8.34 3.76
CA ASN A 12 -14.79 -8.80 2.41
C ASN A 12 -13.68 -7.95 1.78
N SER A 13 -12.56 -8.58 1.38
CA SER A 13 -11.42 -7.88 0.78
C SER A 13 -11.79 -7.15 -0.52
N GLU A 14 -12.76 -7.66 -1.28
CA GLU A 14 -13.20 -7.00 -2.51
C GLU A 14 -14.03 -5.75 -2.26
N ASP A 15 -14.70 -5.64 -1.11
CA ASP A 15 -15.49 -4.44 -0.79
C ASP A 15 -14.56 -3.31 -0.34
N ILE A 16 -13.55 -3.64 0.47
CA ILE A 16 -12.48 -2.71 0.83
C ILE A 16 -11.70 -2.27 -0.42
N LEU A 17 -11.36 -3.19 -1.33
CA LEU A 17 -10.71 -2.84 -2.60
C LEU A 17 -11.51 -1.77 -3.38
N LYS A 18 -12.83 -1.91 -3.45
CA LYS A 18 -13.70 -0.94 -4.14
C LYS A 18 -13.71 0.41 -3.43
N GLU A 19 -13.68 0.42 -2.10
CA GLU A 19 -13.58 1.66 -1.32
C GLU A 19 -12.25 2.36 -1.58
N ILE A 20 -11.12 1.62 -1.59
CA ILE A 20 -9.80 2.17 -1.92
C ILE A 20 -9.81 2.79 -3.33
N ILE A 21 -10.26 2.05 -4.34
CA ILE A 21 -10.30 2.54 -5.74
C ILE A 21 -11.24 3.76 -5.89
N LYS A 22 -12.25 3.89 -5.03
CA LYS A 22 -13.21 4.99 -5.08
C LYS A 22 -12.71 6.25 -4.39
N GLU A 23 -12.00 6.11 -3.27
CA GLU A 23 -11.54 7.25 -2.46
C GLU A 23 -10.16 7.77 -2.89
N PHE A 24 -9.32 6.92 -3.51
CA PHE A 24 -7.94 7.27 -3.86
C PHE A 24 -7.67 7.16 -5.36
N GLU A 25 -6.92 8.12 -5.91
CA GLU A 25 -6.49 8.14 -7.31
C GLU A 25 -5.17 7.39 -7.51
N PHE A 26 -5.19 6.08 -7.24
CA PHE A 26 -4.05 5.21 -7.56
C PHE A 26 -4.14 4.72 -9.00
N LYS A 27 -2.99 4.53 -9.65
CA LYS A 27 -2.92 3.94 -11.00
C LYS A 27 -3.53 2.54 -11.01
N GLU A 28 -3.16 1.72 -10.03
CA GLU A 28 -3.68 0.37 -9.89
C GLU A 28 -3.70 -0.08 -8.42
N VAL A 29 -4.73 -0.83 -8.05
CA VAL A 29 -4.85 -1.50 -6.74
C VAL A 29 -5.18 -2.97 -6.98
N LYS A 30 -4.33 -3.86 -6.45
CA LYS A 30 -4.47 -5.32 -6.58
C LYS A 30 -4.67 -5.98 -5.23
N ASP A 31 -5.77 -6.72 -5.07
CA ASP A 31 -6.00 -7.57 -3.88
C ASP A 31 -5.14 -8.84 -3.92
N LEU A 32 -4.21 -8.95 -2.98
CA LEU A 32 -3.32 -10.10 -2.79
C LEU A 32 -3.72 -10.97 -1.59
N SER A 33 -4.80 -10.63 -0.88
CA SER A 33 -5.25 -11.31 0.34
C SER A 33 -5.43 -12.81 0.12
N LYS A 34 -6.06 -13.20 -1.01
CA LYS A 34 -6.27 -14.61 -1.39
C LYS A 34 -4.96 -15.38 -1.61
N GLY A 35 -3.93 -14.74 -2.16
CA GLY A 35 -2.64 -15.36 -2.45
C GLY A 35 -1.83 -15.72 -1.21
N SER A 36 -2.08 -15.01 -0.11
CA SER A 36 -1.36 -15.19 1.16
C SER A 36 -1.74 -16.45 1.94
N LYS A 37 -2.86 -17.10 1.59
CA LYS A 37 -3.49 -18.22 2.34
C LYS A 37 -3.81 -17.87 3.80
N ARG A 38 -3.96 -16.59 4.11
CA ARG A 38 -4.38 -16.08 5.41
C ARG A 38 -5.81 -15.60 5.35
N GLU A 39 -6.61 -16.08 6.28
CA GLU A 39 -8.01 -15.65 6.47
C GLU A 39 -8.11 -14.49 7.49
N ASP A 40 -6.96 -13.98 7.94
CA ASP A 40 -6.81 -12.98 9.00
C ASP A 40 -6.01 -11.74 8.54
N THR A 41 -5.82 -11.54 7.23
CA THR A 41 -4.99 -10.45 6.70
C THR A 41 -5.56 -9.91 5.38
N LEU A 42 -5.73 -8.59 5.31
CA LEU A 42 -5.94 -7.85 4.08
C LEU A 42 -4.58 -7.43 3.51
N ILE A 43 -4.37 -7.65 2.21
CA ILE A 43 -3.12 -7.30 1.53
C ILE A 43 -3.47 -6.68 0.18
N TYR A 44 -3.04 -5.46 -0.04
CA TYR A 44 -3.20 -4.76 -1.31
C TYR A 44 -1.84 -4.32 -1.84
N LYS A 45 -1.58 -4.61 -3.11
CA LYS A 45 -0.50 -3.95 -3.85
C LYS A 45 -1.04 -2.69 -4.48
N ILE A 46 -0.36 -1.58 -4.23
CA ILE A 46 -0.71 -0.25 -4.76
C ILE A 46 0.36 0.13 -5.78
N ILE A 47 -0.07 0.69 -6.90
CA ILE A 47 0.82 1.23 -7.92
C ILE A 47 0.47 2.71 -8.11
N GLN A 48 1.50 3.54 -8.03
CA GLN A 48 1.43 4.98 -8.25
C GLN A 48 2.36 5.34 -9.41
N GLU A 49 1.91 6.21 -10.32
CA GLU A 49 2.72 6.63 -11.45
C GLU A 49 3.64 7.81 -11.09
N GLU A 50 4.86 7.78 -11.62
CA GLU A 50 5.89 8.82 -11.44
C GLU A 50 5.33 10.21 -11.74
N GLU A 51 4.58 10.36 -12.84
CA GLU A 51 4.04 11.64 -13.29
C GLU A 51 3.05 12.22 -12.28
N GLY A 52 2.07 11.43 -11.82
CA GLY A 52 1.10 11.88 -10.81
C GLY A 52 1.74 12.22 -9.46
N LEU A 53 2.76 11.47 -9.04
CA LEU A 53 3.53 11.79 -7.83
C LEU A 53 4.34 13.09 -8.00
N LYS A 54 4.93 13.32 -9.18
CA LYS A 54 5.64 14.57 -9.48
C LYS A 54 4.73 15.79 -9.47
N GLU A 55 3.53 15.65 -10.02
CA GLU A 55 2.51 16.71 -9.98
C GLU A 55 2.13 17.06 -8.54
N GLN A 56 1.92 16.06 -7.69
CA GLN A 56 1.59 16.27 -6.27
C GLN A 56 2.71 16.97 -5.49
N LEU A 57 3.97 16.62 -5.76
CA LEU A 57 5.13 17.27 -5.13
C LEU A 57 5.41 18.67 -5.69
N ASN A 58 4.73 19.09 -6.76
CA ASN A 58 5.16 20.22 -7.59
C ASN A 58 6.65 20.11 -7.98
N LEU A 59 7.11 18.88 -8.27
CA LEU A 59 8.52 18.61 -8.56
C LEU A 59 9.03 19.38 -9.80
N GLU A 60 8.16 19.90 -10.66
CA GLU A 60 8.56 20.79 -11.75
C GLU A 60 9.33 22.03 -11.27
N GLU A 61 9.07 22.53 -10.05
CA GLU A 61 9.80 23.65 -9.44
C GLU A 61 11.03 23.21 -8.62
N MET A 62 11.11 21.93 -8.23
CA MET A 62 12.16 21.39 -7.35
C MET A 62 13.20 20.52 -8.09
N ALA A 63 12.87 19.98 -9.25
CA ALA A 63 13.70 19.03 -10.01
C ALA A 63 14.94 19.66 -10.65
N GLU A 64 15.07 20.99 -10.68
CA GLU A 64 16.28 21.64 -11.21
C GLU A 64 17.52 21.40 -10.31
N ASP A 65 17.32 21.08 -9.02
CA ASP A 65 18.40 20.94 -8.03
C ASP A 65 18.60 19.50 -7.50
N LEU A 66 17.75 18.54 -7.88
CA LEU A 66 17.80 17.16 -7.37
C LEU A 66 18.42 16.19 -8.38
N SER A 67 19.23 15.27 -7.87
CA SER A 67 19.72 14.11 -8.62
C SER A 67 18.59 13.11 -8.93
N PRO A 68 18.76 12.24 -9.95
CA PRO A 68 17.78 11.19 -10.24
C PRO A 68 17.48 10.29 -9.03
N GLU A 69 18.50 9.98 -8.22
CA GLU A 69 18.35 9.19 -7.00
C GLU A 69 17.52 9.91 -5.94
N GLU A 70 17.78 11.20 -5.71
CA GLU A 70 17.00 12.03 -4.78
C GLU A 70 15.54 12.16 -5.24
N ILE A 71 15.29 12.29 -6.55
CA ILE A 71 13.92 12.29 -7.10
C ILE A 71 13.23 10.98 -6.76
N VAL A 72 13.89 9.83 -6.94
CA VAL A 72 13.29 8.53 -6.60
C VAL A 72 12.98 8.43 -5.10
N GLU A 73 13.87 8.92 -4.23
CA GLU A 73 13.62 8.94 -2.79
C GLU A 73 12.38 9.78 -2.43
N GLU A 74 12.22 10.96 -3.02
CA GLU A 74 11.04 11.82 -2.81
C GLU A 74 9.75 11.16 -3.33
N LEU A 75 9.80 10.51 -4.49
CA LEU A 75 8.65 9.78 -5.04
C LEU A 75 8.24 8.62 -4.12
N MET A 76 9.21 7.86 -3.62
CA MET A 76 8.99 6.75 -2.70
C MET A 76 8.42 7.24 -1.37
N ALA A 77 8.91 8.37 -0.85
CA ALA A 77 8.42 8.99 0.38
C ALA A 77 6.97 9.48 0.23
N LEU A 78 6.64 10.19 -0.86
CA LEU A 78 5.25 10.59 -1.11
C LEU A 78 4.34 9.39 -1.30
N ALA A 79 4.81 8.36 -2.03
CA ALA A 79 4.04 7.15 -2.21
C ALA A 79 3.71 6.49 -0.86
N ASP A 80 4.64 6.50 0.10
CA ASP A 80 4.44 6.05 1.48
C ASP A 80 3.43 6.90 2.25
N GLU A 81 3.44 8.21 2.08
CA GLU A 81 2.44 9.09 2.70
C GLU A 81 1.04 8.81 2.14
N ASN A 82 0.91 8.66 0.82
CA ASN A 82 -0.36 8.41 0.16
C ASN A 82 -1.02 7.09 0.60
N ILE A 83 -0.23 6.03 0.79
CA ILE A 83 -0.78 4.73 1.22
C ILE A 83 -1.19 4.71 2.69
N VAL A 84 -0.66 5.60 3.54
CA VAL A 84 -1.11 5.71 4.94
C VAL A 84 -2.57 6.15 5.01
N PHE A 85 -3.03 6.99 4.07
CA PHE A 85 -4.44 7.41 4.03
C PHE A 85 -5.42 6.26 3.75
N ILE A 86 -4.96 5.14 3.19
CA ILE A 86 -5.79 3.94 3.02
C ILE A 86 -6.37 3.47 4.37
N GLU A 87 -5.69 3.75 5.49
CA GLU A 87 -6.19 3.44 6.83
C GLU A 87 -7.59 4.01 7.11
N ASP A 88 -7.94 5.15 6.51
CA ASP A 88 -9.24 5.81 6.71
C ASP A 88 -10.44 5.00 6.17
N VAL A 89 -10.19 4.10 5.20
CA VAL A 89 -11.22 3.20 4.66
C VAL A 89 -11.14 1.80 5.26
N ILE A 90 -10.15 1.52 6.11
CA ILE A 90 -10.06 0.23 6.80
C ILE A 90 -10.99 0.24 8.02
N PRO A 91 -11.80 -0.81 8.23
CA PRO A 91 -12.66 -0.90 9.39
C PRO A 91 -11.89 -0.84 10.71
N GLU A 92 -12.51 -0.25 11.74
CA GLU A 92 -12.00 -0.31 13.11
C GLU A 92 -11.80 -1.77 13.57
N GLY A 93 -10.70 -2.00 14.32
CA GLY A 93 -10.26 -3.31 14.80
C GLY A 93 -9.09 -3.89 14.00
N PHE A 94 -8.58 -3.15 13.02
CA PHE A 94 -7.36 -3.50 12.30
C PHE A 94 -6.19 -2.62 12.72
N ILE A 95 -5.00 -3.20 12.70
CA ILE A 95 -3.73 -2.47 12.64
C ILE A 95 -3.18 -2.57 11.23
N CYS A 96 -2.66 -1.45 10.73
CA CYS A 96 -2.28 -1.28 9.34
C CYS A 96 -0.78 -1.00 9.19
N TYR A 97 -0.25 -1.29 8.00
CA TYR A 97 1.10 -0.95 7.60
C TYR A 97 1.16 -0.78 6.09
N GLY A 98 1.58 0.41 5.65
CA GLY A 98 1.94 0.71 4.27
C GLY A 98 3.45 0.81 4.10
N TYR A 99 3.98 0.32 2.98
CA TYR A 99 5.37 0.55 2.58
C TYR A 99 5.60 0.42 1.07
N SER A 100 6.33 1.37 0.51
CA SER A 100 6.81 1.44 -0.88
C SER A 100 8.18 0.79 -0.94
N TYR A 101 8.29 -0.26 -1.75
CA TYR A 101 9.46 -1.15 -1.72
C TYR A 101 10.24 -1.16 -3.03
N HIS A 102 9.66 -0.65 -4.12
CA HIS A 102 10.30 -0.66 -5.42
C HIS A 102 9.84 0.51 -6.30
N TYR A 103 10.80 1.10 -7.01
CA TYR A 103 10.55 1.98 -8.14
C TYR A 103 10.96 1.26 -9.42
N ASP A 104 10.02 1.05 -10.33
CA ASP A 104 10.26 0.47 -11.64
C ASP A 104 10.57 1.58 -12.65
N GLU A 105 11.85 1.76 -12.99
CA GLU A 105 12.29 2.75 -13.98
C GLU A 105 11.73 2.52 -15.39
N GLY A 106 11.44 1.27 -15.75
CA GLY A 106 10.93 0.89 -17.06
C GLY A 106 9.46 1.24 -17.24
N LEU A 107 8.67 1.09 -16.18
CA LEU A 107 7.25 1.43 -16.13
C LEU A 107 6.99 2.84 -15.58
N LYS A 108 7.98 3.45 -14.93
CA LYS A 108 7.89 4.73 -14.24
C LYS A 108 6.82 4.72 -13.15
N GLU A 109 6.92 3.73 -12.27
CA GLU A 109 5.91 3.43 -11.27
C GLU A 109 6.56 3.15 -9.92
N VAL A 110 5.94 3.62 -8.84
CA VAL A 110 6.25 3.20 -7.48
C VAL A 110 5.30 2.07 -7.09
N GLU A 111 5.87 0.97 -6.63
CA GLU A 111 5.15 -0.17 -6.08
C GLU A 111 5.16 -0.15 -4.56
N SER A 112 3.96 -0.24 -3.99
CA SER A 112 3.76 -0.27 -2.55
C SER A 112 2.92 -1.46 -2.13
N ILE A 113 3.08 -1.85 -0.86
CA ILE A 113 2.24 -2.83 -0.21
C ILE A 113 1.49 -2.17 0.94
N PHE A 114 0.21 -2.46 1.06
CA PHE A 114 -0.61 -2.13 2.22
C PHE A 114 -1.10 -3.43 2.85
N VAL A 115 -0.90 -3.56 4.16
CA VAL A 115 -1.28 -4.75 4.94
C VAL A 115 -2.09 -4.32 6.14
N ALA A 116 -3.24 -4.96 6.35
CA ALA A 116 -4.02 -4.79 7.57
C ALA A 116 -4.32 -6.15 8.20
N ILE A 117 -4.14 -6.26 9.52
CA ILE A 117 -4.49 -7.44 10.31
C ILE A 117 -5.32 -7.05 11.52
N ASP A 118 -6.06 -8.00 12.08
CA ASP A 118 -6.78 -7.81 13.35
C ASP A 118 -5.82 -7.32 14.46
N GLU A 119 -6.20 -6.24 15.15
CA GLU A 119 -5.46 -5.63 16.24
C GLU A 119 -5.14 -6.64 17.37
N ASN A 120 -6.01 -7.62 17.59
CA ASN A 120 -5.84 -8.67 18.61
C ASN A 120 -4.66 -9.60 18.32
N VAL A 121 -4.23 -9.68 17.05
CA VAL A 121 -3.07 -10.46 16.63
C VAL A 121 -1.77 -9.70 16.95
N GLY A 122 -1.80 -8.37 16.89
CA GLY A 122 -0.74 -7.46 17.33
C GLY A 122 0.40 -7.22 16.34
N GLU A 123 1.13 -6.12 16.57
CA GLU A 123 2.17 -5.59 15.65
C GLU A 123 3.29 -6.56 15.30
N LYS A 124 3.64 -7.47 16.23
CA LYS A 124 4.70 -8.46 15.99
C LYS A 124 4.34 -9.34 14.80
N LYS A 125 3.07 -9.70 14.67
CA LYS A 125 2.59 -10.51 13.55
C LYS A 125 2.52 -9.70 12.27
N LEU A 126 2.07 -8.44 12.36
CA LEU A 126 2.04 -7.52 11.22
C LEU A 126 3.43 -7.43 10.58
N LYS A 127 4.47 -7.19 11.38
CA LYS A 127 5.87 -7.16 10.92
C LYS A 127 6.31 -8.48 10.27
N GLU A 128 5.95 -9.63 10.85
CA GLU A 128 6.23 -10.94 10.26
C GLU A 128 5.55 -11.13 8.90
N VAL A 129 4.27 -10.71 8.78
CA VAL A 129 3.48 -10.77 7.55
C VAL A 129 4.12 -9.92 6.46
N VAL A 130 4.38 -8.66 6.77
CA VAL A 130 4.99 -7.67 5.85
C VAL A 130 6.33 -8.19 5.34
N ASN A 131 7.24 -8.59 6.23
CA ASN A 131 8.56 -9.11 5.84
C ASN A 131 8.45 -10.32 4.90
N ARG A 132 7.47 -11.19 5.13
CA ARG A 132 7.26 -12.37 4.26
C ARG A 132 6.74 -11.96 2.89
N ILE A 133 5.83 -10.99 2.82
CA ILE A 133 5.30 -10.48 1.56
C ILE A 133 6.42 -9.82 0.77
N LEU A 134 7.18 -8.92 1.40
CA LEU A 134 8.31 -8.23 0.78
C LEU A 134 9.34 -9.21 0.20
N ASN A 135 9.69 -10.28 0.92
CA ASN A 135 10.57 -11.34 0.41
C ASN A 135 9.98 -12.17 -0.76
N SER A 136 8.68 -12.06 -1.02
CA SER A 136 7.99 -12.78 -2.11
C SER A 136 7.74 -11.91 -3.33
N VAL A 137 7.73 -10.58 -3.16
CA VAL A 137 7.50 -9.59 -4.24
C VAL A 137 8.77 -8.87 -4.69
N GLY A 138 9.79 -8.81 -3.82
CA GLY A 138 11.13 -8.29 -4.14
C GLY A 138 12.09 -9.33 -4.68
#